data_AF-A0A7W1FKS4-F1
#
_entry.id   AF-A0A7W1FKS4-F1
#
_cell.length_a   1.000
_cell.length_b   1.000
_cell.length_c   1.000
_cell.angle_alpha   90.00
_cell.angle_beta   90.00
_cell.angle_gamma   90.00
#
_symmetry.space_group_name_H-M   'P 1'
#
loop_
_entity.id
_entity.type
_entity.pdbx_description
1 polymer ?
#
loop_
_entity_poly.entity_id
_entity_poly.type
_entity_poly.pdbx_seq_one_letter_code
_entity_poly.pdbx_strand_id
1 'polypeptide(L)'
;MNIDRTTIVVRERKLPELYDLALLVIRRHFWALGLLLLIGCGPFVLLNWWLLRGHGEDAWWTWYPCLLLIAVEGPFATAPIAAYLGTALFDEHPRLGAALRMALVRWRALLLFGLYRGLLALIPLLLVLYPPHTAEVCVLERQPLGATWRRLASLRTVWSNEWTLHLLLGGPLMALGVIFLIEAVQVITSLLLHADLMNEESSLTPYIPGASFAPHLAIWLVMGYLAVVRFLSYIDLRTRREGWEIDLALRRAAQRLEPSA
;
A
#
# COMPACT_ATOMS: atom_id res chain seq x y z
N MET A 1 -4.85 11.63 -19.29
CA MET A 1 -4.50 10.21 -19.12
C MET A 1 -4.60 9.60 -20.50
N ASN A 2 -3.49 9.24 -21.12
CA ASN A 2 -3.47 8.72 -22.48
C ASN A 2 -3.67 7.20 -22.40
N ILE A 3 -4.87 6.73 -22.74
CA ILE A 3 -5.30 5.35 -22.49
C ILE A 3 -4.70 4.39 -23.56
N ASP A 4 -4.21 4.92 -24.68
CA ASP A 4 -3.77 4.13 -25.84
C ASP A 4 -2.41 3.44 -25.68
N ARG A 5 -1.65 3.75 -24.62
CA ARG A 5 -0.33 3.16 -24.31
C ARG A 5 -0.26 2.53 -22.91
N THR A 6 -1.25 1.71 -22.53
CA THR A 6 -1.15 0.96 -21.27
C THR A 6 -0.10 -0.14 -21.39
N THR A 7 0.98 -0.05 -20.60
CA THR A 7 2.07 -1.06 -20.59
C THR A 7 1.63 -2.39 -19.95
N ILE A 8 0.53 -2.39 -19.20
CA ILE A 8 -0.07 -3.57 -18.56
C ILE A 8 -1.32 -3.95 -19.34
N VAL A 9 -1.38 -5.20 -19.83
CA VAL A 9 -2.58 -5.75 -20.46
C VAL A 9 -3.72 -5.74 -19.45
N VAL A 10 -4.75 -4.98 -19.79
CA VAL A 10 -5.98 -4.82 -19.03
C VAL A 10 -6.88 -6.02 -19.33
N ARG A 11 -7.07 -6.88 -18.33
CA ARG A 11 -7.98 -8.04 -18.32
C ARG A 11 -8.51 -8.22 -16.90
N GLU A 12 -9.65 -8.88 -16.74
CA GLU A 12 -10.15 -9.26 -15.41
C GLU A 12 -9.16 -10.21 -14.71
N ARG A 13 -8.81 -9.89 -13.47
CA ARG A 13 -7.87 -10.70 -12.67
C ARG A 13 -8.47 -11.11 -11.34
N LYS A 14 -8.23 -12.36 -10.96
CA LYS A 14 -8.51 -12.84 -9.60
C LYS A 14 -7.47 -12.29 -8.62
N LEU A 15 -7.81 -12.27 -7.33
CA LEU A 15 -6.91 -11.75 -6.29
C LEU A 15 -5.51 -12.38 -6.29
N PRO A 16 -5.33 -13.72 -6.36
CA PRO A 16 -3.99 -14.31 -6.38
C PRO A 16 -3.15 -13.85 -7.57
N GLU A 17 -3.77 -13.61 -8.73
CA GLU A 17 -3.08 -13.07 -9.90
C GLU A 17 -2.61 -11.63 -9.67
N LEU A 18 -3.30 -10.85 -8.83
CA LEU A 18 -2.86 -9.51 -8.45
C LEU A 18 -1.65 -9.55 -7.51
N TYR A 19 -1.61 -10.50 -6.58
CA TYR A 19 -0.45 -10.69 -5.69
C TYR A 19 0.81 -11.11 -6.48
N ASP A 20 0.66 -12.04 -7.42
CA ASP A 20 1.76 -12.46 -8.32
C ASP A 20 2.20 -11.31 -9.26
N LEU A 21 1.23 -10.62 -9.88
CA LEU A 21 1.52 -9.46 -10.72
C LEU A 21 2.25 -8.36 -9.94
N ALA A 22 1.90 -8.13 -8.68
CA ALA A 22 2.57 -7.14 -7.85
C ALA A 22 4.07 -7.46 -7.72
N LEU A 23 4.46 -8.73 -7.59
CA LEU A 23 5.87 -9.12 -7.56
C LEU A 23 6.57 -8.80 -8.89
N LEU A 24 5.92 -9.06 -10.03
CA LEU A 24 6.46 -8.71 -11.34
C LEU A 24 6.62 -7.20 -11.53
N VAL A 25 5.65 -6.40 -11.08
CA VAL A 25 5.69 -4.93 -11.11
C VAL A 25 6.80 -4.41 -10.21
N ILE A 26 6.92 -4.95 -8.99
CA ILE A 26 7.99 -4.60 -8.05
C ILE A 26 9.34 -4.92 -8.65
N ARG A 27 9.51 -6.10 -9.25
CA ARG A 27 10.77 -6.49 -9.90
C ARG A 27 11.14 -5.54 -11.04
N ARG A 28 10.16 -5.15 -11.87
CA ARG A 28 10.38 -4.23 -13.01
C ARG A 28 10.72 -2.80 -12.57
N HIS A 29 10.10 -2.33 -11.49
CA HIS A 29 10.28 -0.97 -10.98
C HIS A 29 10.99 -0.92 -9.63
N PHE A 30 11.88 -1.89 -9.37
CA PHE A 30 12.46 -2.14 -8.05
C PHE A 30 13.10 -0.89 -7.44
N TRP A 31 13.97 -0.22 -8.19
CA TRP A 31 14.65 0.99 -7.72
C TRP A 31 13.71 2.15 -7.48
N ALA A 32 12.77 2.38 -8.39
CA ALA A 32 11.80 3.47 -8.28
C ALA A 32 10.90 3.27 -7.06
N LEU A 33 10.34 2.07 -6.91
CA LEU A 33 9.46 1.72 -5.80
C LEU A 33 10.22 1.66 -4.47
N GLY A 34 11.46 1.16 -4.46
CA GLY A 34 12.33 1.15 -3.29
C GLY A 34 12.65 2.57 -2.80
N LEU A 35 12.97 3.49 -3.70
CA LEU A 35 13.20 4.89 -3.34
C LEU A 35 11.92 5.56 -2.83
N LEU A 36 10.78 5.34 -3.48
CA LEU A 36 9.50 5.88 -3.04
C LEU A 36 9.04 5.31 -1.71
N LEU A 37 9.35 4.04 -1.44
CA LEU A 37 9.12 3.41 -0.15
C LEU A 37 10.01 4.05 0.91
N LEU A 38 11.29 4.29 0.62
CA LEU A 38 12.20 4.95 1.55
C LEU A 38 11.75 6.39 1.85
N ILE A 39 11.35 7.15 0.83
CA ILE A 39 10.89 8.54 0.99
C ILE A 39 9.53 8.59 1.69
N GLY A 40 8.61 7.70 1.32
CA GLY A 40 7.24 7.67 1.83
C GLY A 40 7.12 7.06 3.22
N CYS A 41 7.72 5.88 3.44
CA CYS A 41 7.60 5.11 4.68
C CYS A 41 8.78 5.33 5.64
N GLY A 42 9.99 5.64 5.14
CA GLY A 42 11.18 5.82 5.98
C GLY A 42 11.02 6.83 7.12
N PRO A 43 10.44 8.03 6.89
CA PRO A 43 10.17 8.97 7.98
C PRO A 43 9.27 8.39 9.07
N PHE A 44 8.28 7.58 8.71
CA PHE A 44 7.37 6.94 9.67
C PHE A 44 8.00 5.76 10.39
N VAL A 45 8.88 5.01 9.74
CA VAL A 45 9.68 3.98 10.42
C VAL A 45 10.48 4.63 11.56
N LEU A 46 11.16 5.75 11.28
CA LEU A 46 11.95 6.48 12.27
C LEU A 46 11.07 7.11 13.35
N LEU A 47 9.95 7.73 12.96
CA LEU A 47 9.01 8.34 13.89
C LEU A 47 8.39 7.31 14.83
N ASN A 48 7.92 6.18 14.31
CA ASN A 48 7.27 5.13 15.11
C ASN A 48 8.26 4.48 16.06
N TRP A 49 9.47 4.18 15.58
CA TRP A 49 10.53 3.69 16.45
C TRP A 49 10.84 4.69 17.56
N TRP A 50 11.02 5.97 17.23
CA TRP A 50 11.32 7.00 18.22
C TRP A 50 10.20 7.18 19.25
N LEU A 51 8.94 7.19 18.82
CA LEU A 51 7.76 7.35 19.68
C LEU A 51 7.52 6.14 20.60
N LEU A 52 7.84 4.93 20.13
CA LEU A 52 7.55 3.71 20.86
C LEU A 52 8.75 3.20 21.67
N ARG A 53 9.97 3.66 21.38
CA ARG A 53 11.19 3.25 22.09
C ARG A 53 11.05 3.48 23.60
N GLY A 54 11.30 2.44 24.39
CA GLY A 54 11.23 2.49 25.86
C GLY A 54 9.81 2.39 26.43
N HIS A 55 8.77 2.40 25.59
CA HIS A 55 7.42 2.10 26.03
C HIS A 55 7.18 0.60 26.02
N GLY A 56 6.90 0.03 27.20
CA GLY A 56 6.41 -1.33 27.33
C GLY A 56 7.32 -2.36 26.65
N GLU A 57 8.62 -2.30 26.92
CA GLU A 57 9.65 -3.16 26.31
C GLU A 57 9.33 -4.65 26.45
N ASP A 58 8.52 -5.04 27.44
CA ASP A 58 8.04 -6.41 27.67
C ASP A 58 6.53 -6.59 27.47
N ALA A 59 5.82 -5.55 27.04
CA ALA A 59 4.37 -5.52 27.03
C ALA A 59 3.79 -5.61 25.62
N TRP A 60 3.03 -6.69 25.37
CA TRP A 60 2.33 -6.93 24.11
C TRP A 60 1.35 -5.81 23.72
N TRP A 61 0.87 -5.00 24.67
CA TRP A 61 -0.04 -3.89 24.39
C TRP A 61 0.59 -2.77 23.56
N THR A 62 1.92 -2.74 23.40
CA THR A 62 2.63 -1.75 22.55
C THR A 62 2.33 -1.91 21.07
N TRP A 63 1.81 -3.08 20.67
CA TRP A 63 1.27 -3.30 19.34
C TRP A 63 0.04 -2.44 19.03
N TYR A 64 -0.75 -2.07 20.04
CA TYR A 64 -1.92 -1.23 19.85
C TYR A 64 -1.57 0.22 19.45
N PRO A 65 -0.72 0.97 20.17
CA PRO A 65 -0.29 2.29 19.70
C PRO A 65 0.50 2.20 18.39
N CYS A 66 1.27 1.12 18.15
CA CYS A 66 1.90 0.86 16.86
C CYS A 66 0.85 0.76 15.73
N LEU A 67 -0.21 -0.03 15.93
CA LEU A 67 -1.33 -0.14 14.99
C LEU A 67 -2.00 1.22 14.73
N LEU A 68 -2.20 2.04 15.76
CA LEU A 68 -2.76 3.38 15.62
C LEU A 68 -1.90 4.28 14.75
N LEU A 69 -0.58 4.31 14.99
CA LEU A 69 0.37 5.08 14.18
C LEU A 69 0.32 4.63 12.71
N ILE A 70 0.45 3.33 12.46
CA ILE A 70 0.40 2.75 11.11
C ILE A 70 -0.93 3.07 10.41
N ALA A 71 -2.05 3.03 11.14
CA ALA A 71 -3.36 3.35 10.60
C ALA A 71 -3.45 4.81 10.15
N VAL A 72 -2.94 5.74 10.95
CA VAL A 72 -2.91 7.18 10.60
C VAL A 72 -1.97 7.45 9.43
N GLU A 73 -0.80 6.84 9.43
CA GLU A 73 0.29 7.15 8.51
C GLU A 73 0.12 6.47 7.14
N GLY A 74 -0.51 5.29 7.11
CA GLY A 74 -0.61 4.44 5.93
C GLY A 74 -1.06 5.13 4.63
N PRO A 75 -2.16 5.92 4.63
CA PRO A 75 -2.60 6.64 3.43
C PRO A 75 -1.57 7.61 2.89
N PHE A 76 -0.81 8.27 3.77
CA PHE A 76 0.23 9.22 3.38
C PHE A 76 1.49 8.49 2.91
N ALA A 77 1.96 7.51 3.68
CA ALA A 77 3.18 6.76 3.42
C ALA A 77 3.16 6.01 2.08
N THR A 78 1.98 5.52 1.67
CA THR A 78 1.80 4.74 0.44
C THR A 78 1.34 5.58 -0.77
N ALA A 79 0.99 6.86 -0.57
CA ALA A 79 0.54 7.73 -1.65
C ALA A 79 1.59 7.96 -2.77
N PRO A 80 2.90 8.11 -2.49
CA PRO A 80 3.92 8.22 -3.53
C PRO A 80 3.98 7.02 -4.46
N ILE A 81 3.83 5.81 -3.92
CA ILE A 81 3.79 4.56 -4.70
C ILE A 81 2.59 4.56 -5.63
N ALA A 82 1.40 4.89 -5.13
CA ALA A 82 0.19 5.00 -5.94
C ALA A 82 0.32 6.07 -7.04
N ALA A 83 0.91 7.23 -6.72
CA ALA A 83 1.17 8.30 -7.68
C ALA A 83 2.07 7.83 -8.83
N TYR A 84 3.17 7.17 -8.47
CA TYR A 84 4.16 6.69 -9.43
C TYR A 84 3.59 5.60 -10.32
N LEU A 85 2.94 4.59 -9.74
CA LEU A 85 2.31 3.54 -10.51
C LEU A 85 1.23 4.08 -11.46
N GLY A 86 0.50 5.10 -11.03
CA GLY A 86 -0.43 5.84 -11.88
C GLY A 86 0.25 6.45 -13.11
N THR A 87 1.46 6.98 -12.98
CA THR A 87 2.24 7.49 -14.13
C THR A 87 2.89 6.37 -14.95
N ALA A 88 3.47 5.36 -14.29
CA ALA A 88 4.16 4.24 -14.92
C ALA A 88 3.24 3.34 -15.74
N LEU A 89 1.92 3.38 -15.49
CA LEU A 89 0.94 2.66 -16.28
C LEU A 89 0.80 3.21 -17.71
N PHE A 90 0.99 4.53 -17.90
CA PHE A 90 0.71 5.23 -19.16
C PHE A 90 1.95 5.84 -19.83
N ASP A 91 3.02 6.07 -19.07
CA ASP A 91 4.26 6.65 -19.58
C ASP A 91 5.39 5.61 -19.55
N GLU A 92 6.11 5.47 -20.67
CA GLU A 92 7.28 4.57 -20.80
C GLU A 92 8.46 5.01 -19.90
N HIS A 93 8.54 6.31 -19.58
CA HIS A 93 9.58 6.91 -18.73
C HIS A 93 8.98 7.69 -17.56
N PRO A 94 8.44 7.00 -16.54
CA PRO A 94 7.82 7.65 -15.39
C PRO A 94 8.84 8.44 -14.57
N ARG A 95 8.50 9.68 -14.21
CA ARG A 95 9.37 10.57 -13.43
C ARG A 95 9.00 10.56 -11.94
N LEU A 96 9.95 10.16 -11.10
CA LEU A 96 9.79 10.09 -9.64
C LEU A 96 9.37 11.43 -9.01
N GLY A 97 9.99 12.53 -9.43
CA GLY A 97 9.67 13.86 -8.89
C GLY A 97 8.24 14.31 -9.20
N ALA A 98 7.68 13.90 -10.34
CA ALA A 98 6.29 14.19 -10.68
C ALA A 98 5.33 13.42 -9.76
N ALA A 99 5.61 12.15 -9.49
CA ALA A 99 4.84 11.32 -8.57
C ALA A 99 4.85 11.86 -7.14
N LEU A 100 6.03 12.24 -6.63
CA LEU A 100 6.17 12.85 -5.30
C LEU A 100 5.39 14.16 -5.20
N ARG A 101 5.50 15.04 -6.20
CA ARG A 101 4.74 16.30 -6.23
C ARG A 101 3.23 16.04 -6.23
N MET A 102 2.76 15.03 -6.96
CA MET A 102 1.34 14.65 -6.97
C MET A 102 0.85 14.20 -5.59
N ALA A 103 1.62 13.37 -4.89
CA ALA A 103 1.31 12.95 -3.54
C ALA A 103 1.31 14.15 -2.56
N LEU A 104 2.33 14.99 -2.65
CA LEU A 104 2.49 16.17 -1.79
C LEU A 104 1.37 17.19 -1.98
N VAL A 105 0.91 17.48 -3.20
CA VAL A 105 -0.19 18.44 -3.43
C VAL A 105 -1.48 18.02 -2.69
N ARG A 106 -1.66 16.73 -2.41
CA ARG A 106 -2.85 16.18 -1.72
C ARG A 106 -2.60 15.80 -0.26
N TRP A 107 -1.49 16.26 0.33
CA TRP A 107 -1.10 15.91 1.69
C TRP A 107 -2.21 16.18 2.73
N ARG A 108 -2.94 17.31 2.63
CA ARG A 108 -4.03 17.65 3.57
C ARG A 108 -5.19 16.66 3.50
N ALA A 109 -5.53 16.20 2.30
CA ALA A 109 -6.58 15.21 2.13
C ALA A 109 -6.16 13.85 2.69
N LEU A 110 -4.92 13.45 2.39
CA LEU A 110 -4.34 12.21 2.92
C LEU A 110 -4.25 12.23 4.44
N LEU A 111 -3.91 13.39 5.04
CA LEU A 111 -3.90 13.58 6.49
C LEU A 111 -5.29 13.37 7.10
N LEU A 112 -6.33 14.00 6.54
CA LEU A 112 -7.70 13.85 7.04
C LEU A 112 -8.20 12.41 6.95
N PHE A 113 -7.90 11.72 5.84
CA PHE A 113 -8.24 10.32 5.70
C PHE A 113 -7.40 9.41 6.62
N GLY A 114 -6.14 9.74 6.85
CA GLY A 114 -5.28 9.11 7.84
C GLY A 114 -5.85 9.23 9.25
N LEU A 115 -6.20 10.45 9.68
CA LEU A 115 -6.83 10.71 10.97
C LEU A 115 -8.16 9.97 11.11
N TYR A 116 -8.99 9.96 10.07
CA TYR A 116 -10.23 9.18 10.07
C TYR A 116 -9.94 7.67 10.22
N ARG A 117 -8.93 7.14 9.52
CA ARG A 117 -8.50 5.74 9.66
C ARG A 117 -7.98 5.43 11.06
N GLY A 118 -7.21 6.34 11.65
CA GLY A 118 -6.71 6.24 13.04
C GLY A 118 -7.85 6.25 14.06
N LEU A 119 -8.85 7.11 13.87
CA LEU A 119 -10.05 7.14 14.72
C LEU A 119 -10.80 5.80 14.68
N LEU A 120 -10.95 5.21 13.49
CA LEU A 120 -11.51 3.86 13.36
C LEU A 120 -10.60 2.80 14.01
N ALA A 121 -9.28 2.96 13.94
CA ALA A 121 -8.32 2.03 14.53
C ALA A 121 -8.38 1.98 16.07
N LEU A 122 -8.99 2.97 16.73
CA LEU A 122 -9.26 2.90 18.18
C LEU A 122 -10.09 1.65 18.53
N ILE A 123 -10.99 1.24 17.65
CA ILE A 123 -11.74 0.00 17.76
C ILE A 123 -11.41 -0.82 16.50
N PRO A 124 -10.44 -1.74 16.54
CA PRO A 124 -9.92 -2.41 15.34
C PRO A 124 -10.99 -3.01 14.42
N LEU A 125 -12.12 -3.48 14.98
CA LEU A 125 -13.27 -3.97 14.20
C LEU A 125 -13.85 -2.91 13.24
N LEU A 126 -13.81 -1.63 13.60
CA LEU A 126 -14.29 -0.52 12.77
C LEU A 126 -13.38 -0.22 11.58
N LEU A 127 -12.14 -0.72 11.55
CA LEU A 127 -11.26 -0.59 10.37
C LEU A 127 -11.85 -1.26 9.14
N VAL A 128 -12.73 -2.25 9.30
CA VAL A 128 -13.49 -2.88 8.21
C VAL A 128 -14.37 -1.87 7.46
N LEU A 129 -14.75 -0.77 8.12
CA LEU A 129 -15.57 0.28 7.51
C LEU A 129 -14.76 1.26 6.66
N TYR A 130 -13.43 1.28 6.82
CA TYR A 130 -12.55 2.21 6.12
C TYR A 130 -12.53 1.90 4.61
N PRO A 131 -12.76 2.91 3.74
CA PRO A 131 -12.79 2.65 2.31
C PRO A 131 -11.44 2.19 1.75
N PRO A 132 -11.41 1.10 0.97
CA PRO A 132 -10.21 0.70 0.25
C PRO A 132 -9.84 1.76 -0.80
N HIS A 133 -8.60 1.73 -1.25
CA HIS A 133 -8.10 2.58 -2.33
C HIS A 133 -8.11 4.10 -2.07
N THR A 134 -8.17 4.52 -0.80
CA THR A 134 -8.23 5.94 -0.43
C THR A 134 -7.05 6.75 -1.00
N ALA A 135 -5.82 6.22 -0.97
CA ALA A 135 -4.66 6.93 -1.50
C ALA A 135 -4.74 7.10 -3.04
N GLU A 136 -5.17 6.07 -3.78
CA GLU A 136 -5.30 6.09 -5.24
C GLU A 136 -6.35 7.11 -5.66
N VAL A 137 -7.55 7.08 -5.06
CA VAL A 137 -8.62 8.04 -5.40
C VAL A 137 -8.18 9.47 -5.07
N CYS A 138 -7.54 9.70 -3.92
CA CYS A 138 -7.07 11.04 -3.54
C CYS A 138 -6.03 11.59 -4.51
N VAL A 139 -5.03 10.77 -4.86
CA VAL A 139 -3.86 11.19 -5.63
C VAL A 139 -4.14 11.23 -7.13
N LEU A 140 -4.85 10.22 -7.66
CA LEU A 140 -5.05 10.02 -9.09
C LEU A 140 -6.27 10.76 -9.61
N GLU A 141 -7.41 10.71 -8.89
CA GLU A 141 -8.65 11.35 -9.36
C GLU A 141 -8.68 12.85 -9.07
N ARG A 142 -7.84 13.34 -8.14
CA ARG A 142 -7.65 14.78 -7.85
C ARG A 142 -8.95 15.55 -7.57
N GLN A 143 -9.94 14.86 -7.02
CA GLN A 143 -11.25 15.42 -6.68
C GLN A 143 -11.20 16.22 -5.36
N PRO A 144 -12.17 17.11 -5.10
CA PRO A 144 -12.37 17.70 -3.78
C PRO A 144 -12.82 16.63 -2.77
N LEU A 145 -12.55 16.86 -1.48
CA LEU A 145 -12.75 15.88 -0.39
C LEU A 145 -14.14 15.23 -0.38
N GLY A 146 -15.20 16.02 -0.53
CA GLY A 146 -16.57 15.49 -0.55
C GLY A 146 -16.88 14.62 -1.77
N ALA A 147 -16.27 14.91 -2.92
CA ALA A 147 -16.38 14.06 -4.11
C ALA A 147 -15.57 12.78 -3.94
N THR A 148 -14.34 12.88 -3.40
CA THR A 148 -13.51 11.72 -3.03
C THR A 148 -14.24 10.78 -2.07
N TRP A 149 -14.93 11.30 -1.05
CA TRP A 149 -15.68 10.46 -0.12
C TRP A 149 -16.84 9.72 -0.79
N ARG A 150 -17.65 10.42 -1.58
CA ARG A 150 -18.76 9.80 -2.32
C ARG A 150 -18.25 8.74 -3.28
N ARG A 151 -17.13 9.01 -3.94
CA ARG A 151 -16.45 8.07 -4.82
C ARG A 151 -15.99 6.83 -4.07
N LEU A 152 -15.29 6.98 -2.95
CA LEU A 152 -14.85 5.87 -2.11
C LEU A 152 -16.02 5.02 -1.59
N ALA A 153 -17.10 5.66 -1.15
CA ALA A 153 -18.31 4.97 -0.73
C ALA A 153 -18.94 4.14 -1.87
N SER A 154 -18.93 4.66 -3.10
CA SER A 154 -19.43 3.93 -4.29
C SER A 154 -18.57 2.73 -4.66
N LEU A 155 -17.24 2.80 -4.45
CA LEU A 155 -16.34 1.67 -4.71
C LEU A 155 -16.46 0.59 -3.61
N ARG A 156 -16.73 1.00 -2.36
CA ARG A 156 -16.86 0.07 -1.22
C ARG A 156 -18.04 -0.90 -1.37
N THR A 157 -19.19 -0.42 -1.84
CA THR A 157 -20.39 -1.28 -2.00
C THR A 157 -20.20 -2.38 -3.04
N VAL A 158 -19.35 -2.15 -4.03
CA VAL A 158 -19.02 -3.12 -5.06
C VAL A 158 -17.99 -4.12 -4.57
N TRP A 159 -17.01 -3.65 -3.80
CA TRP A 159 -15.89 -4.46 -3.36
C TRP A 159 -16.18 -5.27 -2.08
N SER A 160 -17.31 -5.05 -1.40
CA SER A 160 -17.62 -5.71 -0.12
C SER A 160 -17.62 -7.25 -0.19
N ASN A 161 -17.95 -7.85 -1.34
CA ASN A 161 -17.93 -9.31 -1.51
C ASN A 161 -16.49 -9.86 -1.63
N GLU A 162 -15.59 -9.16 -2.32
CA GLU A 162 -14.17 -9.55 -2.42
C GLU A 162 -13.36 -9.15 -1.16
N TRP A 163 -13.79 -8.09 -0.45
CA TRP A 163 -13.20 -7.63 0.81
C TRP A 163 -13.31 -8.66 1.93
N THR A 164 -14.43 -9.38 2.00
CA THR A 164 -14.62 -10.41 3.03
C THR A 164 -13.59 -11.54 2.87
N LEU A 165 -13.28 -11.92 1.62
CA LEU A 165 -12.19 -12.85 1.30
C LEU A 165 -10.82 -12.25 1.65
N HIS A 166 -10.58 -10.97 1.35
CA HIS A 166 -9.35 -10.29 1.77
C HIS A 166 -9.17 -10.24 3.29
N LEU A 167 -10.23 -9.99 4.05
CA LEU A 167 -10.16 -9.92 5.50
C LEU A 167 -9.95 -11.31 6.12
N LEU A 168 -10.66 -12.32 5.63
CA LEU A 168 -10.64 -13.68 6.18
C LEU A 168 -9.43 -14.52 5.74
N LEU A 169 -8.95 -14.36 4.50
CA LEU A 169 -7.79 -15.10 3.98
C LEU A 169 -6.56 -14.21 3.85
N GLY A 170 -6.70 -13.04 3.23
CA GLY A 170 -5.58 -12.13 2.98
C GLY A 170 -4.99 -11.52 4.27
N GLY A 171 -5.83 -11.16 5.24
CA GLY A 171 -5.42 -10.60 6.53
C GLY A 171 -4.52 -11.55 7.33
N PRO A 172 -4.94 -12.81 7.57
CA PRO A 172 -4.09 -13.80 8.22
C PRO A 172 -2.82 -14.14 7.44
N LEU A 173 -2.89 -14.30 6.12
CA LEU A 173 -1.71 -14.51 5.27
C LEU A 173 -0.73 -13.34 5.34
N MET A 174 -1.23 -12.11 5.41
CA MET A 174 -0.41 -10.92 5.62
C MET A 174 0.20 -10.88 7.01
N ALA A 175 -0.56 -11.18 8.07
CA ALA A 175 -0.04 -11.23 9.43
C ALA A 175 1.07 -12.27 9.56
N LEU A 176 0.85 -13.46 8.99
CA LEU A 176 1.82 -14.54 8.92
C LEU A 176 3.06 -14.13 8.11
N GLY A 177 2.87 -13.47 6.96
CA GLY A 177 3.97 -12.93 6.15
C GLY A 177 4.77 -11.84 6.88
N VAL A 178 4.11 -10.98 7.66
CA VAL A 178 4.78 -9.99 8.52
C VAL A 178 5.59 -10.70 9.60
N ILE A 179 5.02 -11.69 10.28
CA ILE A 179 5.73 -12.49 11.29
C ILE A 179 6.97 -13.12 10.66
N PHE A 180 6.84 -13.84 9.55
CA PHE A 180 7.98 -14.45 8.84
C PHE A 180 9.02 -13.44 8.37
N LEU A 181 8.61 -12.23 7.98
CA LEU A 181 9.54 -11.19 7.60
C LEU A 181 10.30 -10.63 8.81
N ILE A 182 9.62 -10.45 9.95
CA ILE A 182 10.26 -10.04 11.21
C ILE A 182 11.29 -11.09 11.62
N GLU A 183 10.91 -12.37 11.62
CA GLU A 183 11.80 -13.52 11.86
C GLU A 183 13.04 -13.49 10.94
N ALA A 184 12.83 -13.33 9.63
CA ALA A 184 13.91 -13.31 8.67
C ALA A 184 14.86 -12.12 8.88
N VAL A 185 14.34 -10.92 9.09
CA VAL A 185 15.14 -9.71 9.37
C VAL A 185 15.95 -9.89 10.65
N GLN A 186 15.34 -10.50 11.68
CA GLN A 186 15.99 -10.75 12.95
C GLN A 186 17.13 -11.76 12.82
N VAL A 187 16.89 -12.92 12.20
CA VAL A 187 17.92 -13.94 11.96
C VAL A 187 19.10 -13.35 11.19
N ILE A 188 18.83 -12.54 10.16
CA ILE A 188 19.89 -11.86 9.40
C ILE A 188 20.66 -10.89 10.30
N THR A 189 19.96 -10.10 11.12
CA THR A 189 20.58 -9.11 11.99
C THR A 189 21.43 -9.76 13.09
N SER A 190 20.95 -10.85 13.72
CA SER A 190 21.70 -11.58 14.74
C SER A 190 22.94 -12.24 14.17
N LEU A 191 22.84 -12.85 12.97
CA LEU A 191 23.98 -13.40 12.24
C LEU A 191 25.03 -12.32 11.91
N LEU A 192 24.60 -11.14 11.44
CA LEU A 192 25.52 -10.06 11.07
C LEU A 192 26.21 -9.44 12.30
N LEU A 193 25.49 -9.29 13.41
CA LEU A 193 25.99 -8.61 14.60
C LEU A 193 26.66 -9.54 15.63
N HIS A 194 26.78 -10.84 15.33
CA HIS A 194 27.29 -11.86 16.26
C HIS A 194 26.56 -11.82 17.62
N ALA A 195 25.29 -11.42 17.61
CA ALA A 195 24.47 -11.39 18.80
C ALA A 195 24.00 -12.82 19.11
N ASP A 196 24.09 -13.19 20.37
CA ASP A 196 23.93 -14.55 20.90
C ASP A 196 22.63 -15.24 20.40
N LEU A 197 22.78 -16.14 19.43
CA LEU A 197 21.68 -16.89 18.80
C LEU A 197 21.02 -17.92 19.75
N MET A 198 21.62 -18.17 20.92
CA MET A 198 21.27 -19.29 21.80
C MET A 198 20.56 -18.88 23.10
N ASN A 199 20.28 -17.59 23.31
CA ASN A 199 19.64 -17.13 24.54
C ASN A 199 18.11 -17.24 24.44
N GLU A 200 17.55 -18.36 24.92
CA GLU A 200 16.12 -18.73 24.83
C GLU A 200 15.16 -17.71 25.50
N GLU A 201 15.62 -16.98 26.52
CA GLU A 201 14.84 -15.92 27.19
C GLU A 201 14.58 -14.69 26.28
N SER A 202 15.33 -14.51 25.19
CA SER A 202 15.20 -13.37 24.28
C SER A 202 14.25 -13.60 23.10
N SER A 203 13.46 -14.66 23.11
CA SER A 203 12.64 -15.05 21.95
C SER A 203 11.40 -14.17 21.71
N LEU A 204 10.97 -13.32 22.65
CA LEU A 204 9.77 -12.47 22.49
C LEU A 204 10.06 -10.96 22.51
N THR A 205 11.10 -10.50 23.21
CA THR A 205 11.51 -9.09 23.26
C THR A 205 11.85 -8.46 21.89
N PRO A 206 12.35 -9.18 20.86
CA PRO A 206 12.67 -8.63 19.56
C PRO A 206 11.45 -8.28 18.70
N TYR A 207 10.26 -8.80 19.03
CA TYR A 207 9.03 -8.53 18.28
C TYR A 207 8.30 -7.31 18.82
N ILE A 208 8.72 -6.79 19.98
CA ILE A 208 8.00 -5.71 20.65
C ILE A 208 8.41 -4.38 20.00
N PRO A 209 7.46 -3.62 19.42
CA PRO A 209 7.77 -2.35 18.74
C PRO A 209 8.50 -1.33 19.63
N GLY A 210 8.34 -1.42 20.96
CA GLY A 210 9.04 -0.55 21.89
C GLY A 210 10.49 -0.94 22.22
N ALA A 211 10.87 -2.19 21.96
CA ALA A 211 12.21 -2.71 22.26
C ALA A 211 13.13 -2.75 21.02
N SER A 212 12.57 -2.93 19.82
CA SER A 212 13.38 -3.17 18.62
C SER A 212 12.93 -2.35 17.40
N PHE A 213 13.87 -2.16 16.46
CA PHE A 213 13.62 -1.47 15.20
C PHE A 213 12.96 -2.36 14.13
N ALA A 214 13.18 -3.68 14.21
CA ALA A 214 12.81 -4.63 13.17
C ALA A 214 11.29 -4.68 12.85
N PRO A 215 10.37 -4.66 13.84
CA PRO A 215 8.93 -4.66 13.58
C PRO A 215 8.48 -3.47 12.72
N HIS A 216 9.05 -2.29 12.97
CA HIS A 216 8.73 -1.08 12.20
C HIS A 216 9.13 -1.26 10.74
N LEU A 217 10.36 -1.72 10.49
CA LEU A 217 10.85 -1.95 9.14
C LEU A 217 10.01 -3.01 8.40
N ALA A 218 9.75 -4.16 9.04
CA ALA A 218 9.02 -5.27 8.44
C ALA A 218 7.59 -4.88 8.04
N ILE A 219 6.86 -4.19 8.93
CA ILE A 219 5.51 -3.72 8.66
C ILE A 219 5.50 -2.77 7.46
N TRP A 220 6.41 -1.82 7.41
CA TRP A 220 6.46 -0.84 6.33
C TRP A 220 6.88 -1.44 4.98
N LEU A 221 7.74 -2.47 4.98
CA LEU A 221 8.04 -3.27 3.79
C LEU A 221 6.78 -3.99 3.27
N VAL A 222 6.02 -4.63 4.14
CA VAL A 222 4.76 -5.29 3.78
C VAL A 222 3.73 -4.27 3.29
N MET A 223 3.62 -3.11 3.93
CA MET A 223 2.75 -2.02 3.48
C MET A 223 3.15 -1.50 2.09
N GLY A 224 4.44 -1.47 1.77
CA GLY A 224 4.96 -1.15 0.44
C GLY A 224 4.48 -2.14 -0.62
N TYR A 225 4.62 -3.44 -0.36
CA TYR A 225 4.10 -4.50 -1.23
C TYR A 225 2.59 -4.37 -1.45
N LEU A 226 1.84 -4.18 -0.36
CA LEU A 226 0.39 -4.07 -0.41
C LEU A 226 -0.10 -2.79 -1.08
N ALA A 227 0.68 -1.72 -1.05
CA ALA A 227 0.38 -0.52 -1.83
C ALA A 227 0.34 -0.83 -3.33
N VAL A 228 1.24 -1.70 -3.82
CA VAL A 228 1.24 -2.15 -5.22
C VAL A 228 0.03 -3.04 -5.51
N VAL A 229 -0.26 -4.03 -4.67
CA VAL A 229 -1.43 -4.92 -4.83
C VAL A 229 -2.73 -4.11 -4.84
N ARG A 230 -2.88 -3.18 -3.89
CA ARG A 230 -4.04 -2.30 -3.76
C ARG A 230 -4.19 -1.35 -4.95
N PHE A 231 -3.10 -0.86 -5.51
CA PHE A 231 -3.12 -0.07 -6.74
C PHE A 231 -3.59 -0.90 -7.95
N LEU A 232 -3.08 -2.12 -8.11
CA LEU A 232 -3.48 -3.01 -9.20
C LEU A 232 -4.96 -3.40 -9.08
N SER A 233 -5.42 -3.68 -7.86
CA SER A 233 -6.83 -3.93 -7.56
C SER A 233 -7.70 -2.70 -7.88
N TYR A 234 -7.23 -1.48 -7.60
CA TYR A 234 -7.94 -0.25 -8.00
C TYR A 234 -8.09 -0.12 -9.51
N ILE A 235 -7.03 -0.40 -10.29
CA ILE A 235 -7.09 -0.35 -11.76
C ILE A 235 -8.00 -1.44 -12.33
N ASP A 236 -7.97 -2.65 -11.78
CA ASP A 236 -8.87 -3.73 -12.16
C ASP A 236 -10.34 -3.36 -11.90
N LEU A 237 -10.64 -2.84 -10.71
CA LEU A 237 -11.99 -2.35 -10.36
C LEU A 237 -12.47 -1.25 -11.32
N ARG A 238 -11.60 -0.31 -11.65
CA ARG A 238 -11.90 0.80 -12.55
C ARG A 238 -12.14 0.31 -13.98
N THR A 239 -11.36 -0.67 -14.43
CA THR A 239 -11.53 -1.32 -15.73
C THR A 239 -12.91 -1.95 -15.85
N ARG A 240 -13.29 -2.78 -14.86
CA ARG A 240 -14.57 -3.50 -14.84
C ARG A 240 -15.78 -2.56 -14.84
N ARG A 241 -15.70 -1.45 -14.09
CA ARG A 241 -16.87 -0.59 -13.81
C ARG A 241 -17.00 0.63 -14.71
N GLU A 242 -15.88 1.21 -15.14
CA GLU A 242 -15.91 2.40 -16.00
C GLU A 242 -15.90 2.05 -17.49
N GLY A 243 -15.90 0.76 -17.83
CA GLY A 243 -15.92 0.34 -19.23
C GLY A 243 -14.68 0.79 -19.99
N TRP A 244 -13.54 0.98 -19.31
CA TRP A 244 -12.28 1.33 -19.98
C TRP A 244 -11.91 0.32 -21.05
N GLU A 245 -12.27 -0.95 -20.87
CA GLU A 245 -12.07 -1.97 -21.89
C GLU A 245 -12.83 -1.67 -23.18
N ILE A 246 -14.06 -1.15 -23.08
CA ILE A 246 -14.87 -0.75 -24.22
C ILE A 246 -14.28 0.50 -24.88
N ASP A 247 -13.92 1.52 -24.10
CA ASP A 247 -13.27 2.74 -24.64
C ASP A 247 -11.94 2.40 -25.33
N LEU A 248 -11.13 1.53 -24.71
CA LEU A 248 -9.89 0.99 -25.30
C LEU A 248 -10.14 0.19 -26.57
N ALA A 249 -11.15 -0.69 -26.58
CA ALA A 249 -11.47 -1.51 -27.74
C ALA A 249 -11.96 -0.65 -28.90
N LEU A 250 -12.81 0.35 -28.63
CA LEU A 250 -13.28 1.32 -29.61
C LEU A 250 -12.14 2.16 -30.18
N ARG A 251 -11.21 2.64 -29.33
CA ARG A 251 -10.02 3.38 -29.78
C ARG A 251 -9.08 2.53 -30.62
N ARG A 252 -8.83 1.27 -30.23
CA ARG A 252 -8.05 0.31 -31.03
C ARG A 252 -8.73 -0.01 -32.36
N ALA A 253 -10.06 -0.11 -32.38
CA ALA A 253 -10.82 -0.30 -33.61
C ALA A 253 -10.72 0.94 -34.51
N ALA A 254 -10.82 2.15 -33.96
CA ALA A 254 -10.65 3.40 -34.69
C ALA A 254 -9.24 3.52 -35.30
N GLN A 255 -8.17 3.19 -34.56
CA GLN A 255 -6.79 3.20 -35.07
C GLN A 255 -6.55 2.19 -36.21
N ARG A 256 -7.32 1.09 -36.26
CA ARG A 256 -7.26 0.15 -37.41
C ARG A 256 -8.00 0.67 -38.64
N LEU A 257 -8.92 1.60 -38.46
CA LEU A 257 -9.72 2.21 -39.52
C LEU A 257 -9.12 3.51 -40.04
N GLU A 258 -8.24 4.17 -39.28
CA GLU A 258 -7.40 5.25 -39.79
C GLU A 258 -6.42 4.67 -40.83
N PRO A 259 -6.55 5.03 -42.11
CA PRO A 259 -5.60 4.61 -43.13
C PRO A 259 -4.25 5.21 -42.75
N SER A 260 -3.19 4.39 -42.75
CA SER A 260 -1.81 4.85 -42.63
C SER A 260 -1.55 5.90 -43.72
N ALA A 261 -1.61 7.17 -43.35
CA ALA A 261 -1.28 8.31 -44.20
C ALA A 261 0.23 8.54 -44.21
#